data_AF-D1B8N6-F1
#
_entry.id   AF-D1B8N6-F1
#
_cell.length_a   1.000
_cell.length_b   1.000
_cell.length_c   1.000
_cell.angle_alpha   90.00
_cell.angle_beta   90.00
_cell.angle_gamma   90.00
#
_symmetry.space_group_name_H-M   'P 1'
#
loop_
_entity.id
_entity.type
_entity.pdbx_description
1 polymer ?
#
loop_
_entity_poly.entity_id
_entity_poly.type
_entity_poly.pdbx_seq_one_letter_code
_entity_poly.pdbx_strand_id
1 'polypeptide(L)'
;MVLIKFLVGFLTWGAILWMVYGRYGVPFLGSLRGSAREIPGGRLFVPFFLLGEVLIQGLWVAYCASRSMAFVEVLGKPTAYGLGFLACQVPLAMVARSQGAGEIYHVLRSVIPMGLFPAFVLHPQYMAIYAWALGRMG
;
A
#
# COMPACT_ATOMS: atom_id res chain seq x y z
N MET A 1 -15.87 10.66 -19.48
CA MET A 1 -14.85 11.61 -18.97
C MET A 1 -14.47 11.39 -17.50
N VAL A 2 -15.42 11.13 -16.59
CA VAL A 2 -15.15 10.94 -15.13
C VAL A 2 -14.24 9.74 -14.83
N LEU A 3 -14.45 8.61 -15.53
CA LEU A 3 -13.62 7.40 -15.40
C LEU A 3 -12.14 7.65 -15.74
N ILE A 4 -11.87 8.46 -16.76
CA ILE A 4 -10.50 8.78 -17.20
C ILE A 4 -9.80 9.64 -16.15
N LYS A 5 -10.48 10.64 -15.59
CA LYS A 5 -9.93 11.45 -14.49
C LYS A 5 -9.64 10.60 -13.24
N PHE A 6 -10.52 9.64 -12.94
CA PHE A 6 -10.34 8.68 -11.86
C PHE A 6 -9.10 7.80 -12.06
N LEU A 7 -9.00 7.15 -13.22
CA LEU A 7 -7.86 6.31 -13.57
C LEU A 7 -6.55 7.12 -13.60
N VAL A 8 -6.56 8.34 -14.14
CA VAL A 8 -5.39 9.22 -14.15
C VAL A 8 -4.97 9.59 -12.73
N GLY A 9 -5.90 9.89 -11.83
CA GLY A 9 -5.60 10.15 -10.42
C GLY A 9 -4.98 8.93 -9.72
N PHE A 10 -5.52 7.73 -9.95
CA PHE A 10 -4.94 6.50 -9.41
C PHE A 10 -3.58 6.17 -9.99
N LEU A 11 -3.41 6.31 -11.30
CA LEU A 11 -2.16 6.01 -11.99
C LEU A 11 -1.06 7.01 -11.64
N THR A 12 -1.38 8.30 -11.52
CA THR A 12 -0.41 9.33 -11.13
C THR A 12 0.08 9.12 -9.71
N TRP A 13 -0.83 8.99 -8.74
CA TRP A 13 -0.45 8.75 -7.35
C TRP A 13 0.19 7.37 -7.16
N GLY A 14 -0.25 6.36 -7.90
CA GLY A 14 0.32 5.02 -7.87
C GLY A 14 1.73 4.99 -8.47
N ALA A 15 1.97 5.76 -9.53
CA ALA A 15 3.29 5.94 -10.12
C ALA A 15 4.21 6.74 -9.20
N ILE A 16 3.70 7.78 -8.54
CA ILE A 16 4.47 8.54 -7.52
C ILE A 16 4.86 7.61 -6.38
N LEU A 17 3.92 6.83 -5.85
CA LEU A 17 4.22 5.92 -4.76
C LEU A 17 5.20 4.82 -5.21
N TRP A 18 5.00 4.24 -6.39
CA TRP A 18 5.94 3.26 -6.95
C TRP A 18 7.33 3.84 -7.17
N MET A 19 7.45 5.05 -7.74
CA MET A 19 8.74 5.71 -7.99
C MET A 19 9.41 6.09 -6.68
N VAL A 20 8.71 6.75 -5.76
CA VAL A 20 9.29 7.22 -4.50
C VAL A 20 9.63 6.05 -3.59
N TYR A 21 8.68 5.15 -3.36
CA TYR A 21 8.89 4.02 -2.47
C TYR A 21 9.79 2.96 -3.10
N GLY A 22 9.60 2.62 -4.37
CA GLY A 22 10.42 1.63 -5.06
C GLY A 22 11.87 2.09 -5.25
N ARG A 23 12.11 3.38 -5.54
CA ARG A 23 13.47 3.88 -5.80
C ARG A 23 14.22 4.35 -4.56
N TYR A 24 13.52 4.83 -3.53
CA TYR A 24 14.15 5.34 -2.32
C TYR A 24 13.80 4.51 -1.08
N GLY A 25 12.52 4.20 -0.88
CA GLY A 25 12.07 3.46 0.30
C GLY A 25 12.62 2.03 0.38
N VAL A 26 12.50 1.27 -0.71
CA VAL A 26 12.95 -0.12 -0.84
C VAL A 26 14.46 -0.28 -0.58
N PRO A 27 15.37 0.43 -1.27
CA PRO A 27 16.80 0.27 -1.02
C PRO A 27 17.20 0.78 0.36
N PHE A 28 16.58 1.84 0.87
CA PHE A 28 16.83 2.35 2.21
C PHE A 28 16.45 1.34 3.29
N LEU A 29 15.25 0.75 3.20
CA LEU A 29 14.78 -0.29 4.12
C LEU A 29 15.56 -1.60 3.99
N GLY A 30 16.03 -1.93 2.78
CA GLY A 30 16.95 -3.04 2.54
C GLY A 30 18.29 -2.83 3.24
N SER A 31 18.86 -1.62 3.15
CA SER A 31 20.11 -1.25 3.83
C SER A 31 19.97 -1.29 5.35
N LEU A 32 18.91 -0.68 5.91
CA LEU A 32 18.65 -0.70 7.35
C LEU A 32 18.43 -2.11 7.89
N ARG A 33 17.75 -2.97 7.13
CA ARG A 33 17.58 -4.39 7.49
C ARG A 33 18.88 -5.17 7.43
N GLY A 34 19.71 -4.90 6.43
CA GLY A 34 21.05 -5.47 6.30
C GLY A 34 21.90 -5.13 7.52
N SER A 35 22.01 -3.84 7.85
CA SER A 35 22.73 -3.35 9.03
C SER A 35 22.15 -3.90 10.34
N ALA A 36 20.82 -4.00 10.46
CA ALA A 36 20.18 -4.57 11.65
C ALA A 36 20.48 -6.08 11.80
N ARG A 37 20.72 -6.83 10.72
CA ARG A 37 21.07 -8.27 10.83
C ARG A 37 22.49 -8.50 11.31
N GLU A 38 23.39 -7.54 11.10
CA GLU A 38 24.81 -7.62 11.49
C GLU A 38 25.02 -7.33 12.99
N ILE A 39 24.07 -6.64 13.63
CA ILE A 39 24.14 -6.31 15.06
C ILE A 39 23.64 -7.50 15.90
N PRO A 40 24.35 -7.93 16.97
CA PRO A 40 23.85 -8.94 17.89
C PRO A 40 22.54 -8.48 18.56
N GLY A 41 21.47 -9.26 18.38
CA GLY A 41 20.11 -8.89 18.81
C GLY A 41 19.29 -8.10 17.78
N GLY A 42 19.90 -7.62 16.70
CA GLY A 42 19.24 -6.79 15.70
C GLY A 42 18.22 -7.54 14.81
N ARG A 43 18.21 -8.88 14.84
CA ARG A 43 17.12 -9.71 14.27
C ARG A 43 15.75 -9.38 14.88
N LEU A 44 15.69 -8.88 16.11
CA LEU A 44 14.45 -8.46 16.76
C LEU A 44 13.83 -7.21 16.12
N PHE A 45 14.63 -6.40 15.40
CA PHE A 45 14.17 -5.18 14.72
C PHE A 45 13.65 -5.43 13.31
N VAL A 46 13.91 -6.59 12.72
CA VAL A 46 13.36 -7.01 11.41
C VAL A 46 11.82 -6.89 11.34
N PRO A 47 11.03 -7.35 12.33
CA PRO A 47 9.57 -7.16 12.32
C PRO A 47 9.15 -5.69 12.42
N PHE A 48 9.98 -4.81 13.01
CA PHE A 48 9.68 -3.37 13.09
C PHE A 48 9.74 -2.72 11.70
N PHE A 49 10.72 -3.11 10.89
CA PHE A 49 10.80 -2.69 9.49
C PHE A 49 9.64 -3.26 8.65
N LEU A 50 9.22 -4.49 8.92
CA LEU A 50 8.03 -5.07 8.27
C LEU A 50 6.78 -4.24 8.60
N LEU A 51 6.60 -3.88 9.87
CA LEU A 51 5.47 -3.07 10.32
C LEU A 51 5.47 -1.71 9.64
N GLY A 52 6.63 -1.04 9.55
CA GLY A 52 6.76 0.24 8.85
C GLY A 52 6.43 0.13 7.36
N GLU A 53 6.90 -0.92 6.68
CA GLU A 53 6.59 -1.17 5.27
C GLU A 53 5.10 -1.44 5.05
N VAL A 54 4.49 -2.24 5.93
CA VAL A 54 3.05 -2.54 5.91
C VAL A 54 2.22 -1.29 6.19
N LEU A 55 2.64 -0.39 7.09
CA LEU A 55 1.95 0.87 7.35
C LEU A 55 2.01 1.81 6.13
N ILE A 56 3.17 1.94 5.49
CA ILE A 56 3.32 2.77 4.28
C ILE A 56 2.46 2.21 3.14
N GLN A 57 2.49 0.89 2.94
CA GLN A 57 1.67 0.22 1.93
C GLN A 57 0.18 0.25 2.30
N GLY A 58 -0.17 0.13 3.57
CA GLY A 58 -1.53 0.23 4.09
C GLY A 58 -2.11 1.63 3.92
N LEU A 59 -1.30 2.67 4.03
CA LEU A 59 -1.69 4.05 3.74
C LEU A 59 -2.11 4.21 2.27
N TRP A 60 -1.35 3.61 1.34
CA TRP A 60 -1.70 3.59 -0.08
C TRP A 60 -3.04 2.88 -0.30
N VAL A 61 -3.21 1.73 0.33
CA VAL A 61 -4.43 0.93 0.25
C VAL A 61 -5.64 1.70 0.80
N ALA A 62 -5.47 2.45 1.90
CA ALA A 62 -6.51 3.31 2.47
C ALA A 62 -6.86 4.49 1.54
N TYR A 63 -5.86 5.11 0.89
CA TYR A 63 -6.10 6.13 -0.14
C TYR A 63 -6.90 5.56 -1.31
N CYS A 64 -6.50 4.40 -1.82
CA CYS A 64 -7.22 3.73 -2.91
C CYS A 64 -8.65 3.36 -2.51
N ALA A 65 -8.87 2.81 -1.31
CA ALA A 65 -10.18 2.42 -0.85
C ALA A 65 -11.11 3.63 -0.62
N SER A 66 -10.62 4.72 -0.01
CA SER A 66 -11.41 5.96 0.16
C SER A 66 -11.83 6.58 -1.18
N ARG A 67 -10.91 6.66 -2.14
CA ARG A 67 -11.22 7.08 -3.50
C ARG A 67 -12.19 6.13 -4.19
N SER A 68 -12.08 4.82 -3.97
CA SER A 68 -13.02 3.86 -4.57
C SER A 68 -14.44 4.06 -4.05
N MET A 69 -14.60 4.27 -2.74
CA MET A 69 -15.90 4.55 -2.10
C MET A 69 -16.55 5.82 -2.65
N ALA A 70 -15.80 6.89 -2.84
CA ALA A 70 -16.32 8.15 -3.40
C ALA A 70 -16.85 8.01 -4.84
N PHE A 71 -16.43 6.97 -5.57
CA PHE A 71 -16.83 6.73 -6.96
C PHE A 71 -17.87 5.60 -7.10
N VAL A 72 -18.27 4.96 -5.99
CA VAL A 72 -19.34 3.95 -5.96
C VAL A 72 -20.66 4.51 -6.47
N GLU A 73 -20.97 5.77 -6.15
CA GLU A 73 -22.21 6.44 -6.59
C GLU A 73 -22.28 6.64 -8.10
N VAL A 74 -21.13 6.71 -8.78
CA VAL A 74 -21.04 7.00 -10.22
C VAL A 74 -20.96 5.72 -11.07
N LEU A 75 -20.26 4.69 -10.58
CA LEU A 75 -19.94 3.48 -11.36
C LEU A 75 -20.70 2.23 -10.92
N GLY A 76 -21.39 2.27 -9.78
CA GLY A 76 -21.97 1.10 -9.14
C GLY A 76 -20.97 0.33 -8.29
N LYS A 77 -21.47 -0.34 -7.26
CA LYS A 77 -20.68 -1.05 -6.22
C LYS A 77 -19.63 -2.04 -6.79
N PRO A 78 -19.97 -3.00 -7.67
CA PRO A 78 -19.01 -4.03 -8.05
C PRO A 78 -17.86 -3.48 -8.91
N THR A 79 -18.17 -2.56 -9.81
CA THR A 79 -17.22 -1.95 -10.76
C THR A 79 -16.27 -0.97 -10.08
N ALA A 80 -16.77 -0.14 -9.16
CA ALA A 80 -15.93 0.79 -8.41
C ALA A 80 -14.93 0.07 -7.49
N TYR A 81 -15.36 -0.97 -6.77
CA TYR A 81 -14.47 -1.75 -5.91
C TYR A 81 -13.48 -2.60 -6.69
N GLY A 82 -13.91 -3.21 -7.82
CA GLY A 82 -13.01 -4.00 -8.67
C GLY A 82 -11.90 -3.16 -9.28
N LEU A 83 -12.22 -1.98 -9.84
CA LEU A 83 -11.23 -1.06 -10.38
C LEU A 83 -10.32 -0.49 -9.30
N GLY A 84 -10.88 -0.13 -8.15
CA GLY A 84 -10.14 0.33 -6.98
C GLY A 84 -9.11 -0.68 -6.49
N PHE A 85 -9.51 -1.94 -6.41
CA PHE A 85 -8.63 -3.05 -6.05
C PHE A 85 -7.51 -3.19 -7.07
N LEU A 86 -7.83 -3.30 -8.37
CA LEU A 86 -6.82 -3.45 -9.41
C LEU A 86 -5.81 -2.29 -9.41
N ALA A 87 -6.30 -1.05 -9.29
CA ALA A 87 -5.45 0.13 -9.27
C ALA A 87 -4.55 0.20 -8.03
N CYS A 88 -5.00 -0.34 -6.89
CA CYS A 88 -4.18 -0.47 -5.69
C CYS A 88 -3.10 -1.56 -5.84
N GLN A 89 -3.46 -2.69 -6.47
CA GLN A 89 -2.60 -3.86 -6.57
C GLN A 89 -1.46 -3.73 -7.56
N VAL A 90 -1.66 -2.98 -8.65
CA VAL A 90 -0.63 -2.81 -9.69
C VAL A 90 0.67 -2.20 -9.12
N PRO A 91 0.65 -1.06 -8.40
CA PRO A 91 1.86 -0.51 -7.77
C PRO A 91 2.48 -1.46 -6.75
N LEU A 92 1.66 -2.10 -5.90
CA LEU A 92 2.13 -3.06 -4.89
C LEU A 92 2.87 -4.25 -5.53
N ALA A 93 2.31 -4.79 -6.61
CA ALA A 93 2.91 -5.89 -7.36
C ALA A 93 4.21 -5.46 -8.06
N MET A 94 4.28 -4.24 -8.60
CA MET A 94 5.51 -3.71 -9.20
C MET A 94 6.61 -3.52 -8.15
N VAL A 95 6.27 -3.03 -6.95
CA VAL A 95 7.22 -2.94 -5.83
C VAL A 95 7.68 -4.33 -5.41
N ALA A 96 6.76 -5.29 -5.26
CA ALA A 96 7.10 -6.67 -4.87
C ALA A 96 8.04 -7.34 -5.89
N ARG A 97 7.83 -7.12 -7.20
CA ARG A 97 8.69 -7.65 -8.26
C ARG A 97 10.10 -7.03 -8.31
N SER A 98 10.26 -5.81 -7.80
CA SER A 98 11.57 -5.15 -7.76
C SER A 98 12.54 -5.74 -6.73
N GLN A 99 12.08 -6.63 -5.84
CA GLN A 99 12.91 -7.31 -4.85
C GLN A 99 13.00 -8.81 -5.12
N GLY A 100 14.21 -9.36 -5.03
CA GLY A 100 14.46 -10.79 -5.25
C GLY A 100 13.66 -11.68 -4.28
N ALA A 101 12.99 -12.69 -4.82
CA ALA A 101 12.22 -13.65 -4.04
C ALA A 101 13.17 -14.55 -3.22
N GLY A 102 12.99 -14.57 -1.89
CA GLY A 102 13.79 -15.47 -1.05
C GLY A 102 13.29 -15.68 0.38
N GLU A 103 12.68 -14.68 1.01
CA GLU A 103 12.27 -14.79 2.42
C GLU A 103 10.76 -14.62 2.64
N ILE A 104 10.23 -15.32 3.65
CA ILE A 104 8.85 -15.22 4.19
C ILE A 104 8.44 -13.75 4.44
N TYR A 105 9.42 -12.91 4.76
CA TYR A 105 9.26 -11.46 4.88
C TYR A 105 8.61 -10.81 3.65
N HIS A 106 9.03 -11.18 2.43
CA HIS A 106 8.48 -10.62 1.20
C HIS A 106 7.03 -11.05 0.97
N VAL A 107 6.69 -12.28 1.37
CA VAL A 107 5.33 -12.80 1.30
C VAL A 107 4.42 -12.03 2.25
N LEU A 108 4.80 -11.86 3.51
CA LEU A 108 4.03 -11.11 4.50
C LEU A 108 3.83 -9.65 4.08
N ARG A 109 4.89 -8.99 3.60
CA ARG A 109 4.83 -7.61 3.11
C ARG A 109 3.86 -7.45 1.94
N SER A 110 3.67 -8.46 1.09
CA SER A 110 2.71 -8.36 -0.02
C SER A 110 1.30 -8.75 0.42
N VAL A 111 1.14 -9.85 1.15
CA VAL A 111 -0.17 -10.41 1.49
C VAL A 111 -0.95 -9.50 2.45
N ILE A 112 -0.27 -8.88 3.42
CA ILE A 112 -0.95 -8.06 4.43
C ILE A 112 -1.61 -6.80 3.81
N PRO A 113 -0.90 -5.97 3.01
CA PRO A 113 -1.53 -4.84 2.31
C PRO A 113 -2.61 -5.27 1.31
N MET A 114 -2.43 -6.41 0.64
CA MET A 114 -3.45 -6.95 -0.27
C MET A 114 -4.77 -7.26 0.47
N GLY A 115 -4.68 -7.84 1.67
CA GLY A 115 -5.84 -8.14 2.52
C GLY A 115 -6.45 -6.92 3.21
N LEU A 116 -5.68 -5.84 3.39
CA LEU A 116 -6.16 -4.59 4.00
C LEU A 116 -7.18 -3.87 3.11
N PHE A 117 -7.12 -4.01 1.78
CA PHE A 117 -8.07 -3.35 0.88
C PHE A 117 -9.53 -3.79 1.14
N PRO A 118 -9.88 -5.09 1.05
CA PRO A 118 -11.24 -5.52 1.35
C PRO A 118 -11.61 -5.25 2.81
N ALA A 119 -10.66 -5.33 3.75
CA ALA A 119 -10.92 -4.99 5.15
C ALA A 119 -11.36 -3.53 5.32
N PHE A 120 -10.72 -2.58 4.64
CA PHE A 120 -11.14 -1.17 4.67
C PHE A 120 -12.45 -0.93 3.93
N VAL A 121 -12.71 -1.66 2.85
CA VAL A 121 -13.97 -1.55 2.10
C VAL A 121 -15.16 -2.07 2.91
N LEU A 122 -14.98 -3.18 3.64
CA LEU A 122 -16.01 -3.77 4.49
C LEU A 122 -16.19 -3.01 5.81
N HIS A 123 -15.10 -2.49 6.37
CA HIS A 123 -15.07 -1.80 7.65
C HIS A 123 -14.31 -0.46 7.53
N PRO A 124 -14.98 0.63 7.10
CA PRO A 124 -14.33 1.93 6.90
C PRO A 124 -13.73 2.51 8.20
N GLN A 125 -14.21 2.08 9.37
CA GLN A 125 -13.65 2.44 10.68
C GLN A 125 -12.16 2.12 10.82
N TYR A 126 -11.63 1.11 10.12
CA TYR A 126 -10.19 0.80 10.16
C TYR A 126 -9.33 1.80 9.38
N MET A 127 -9.92 2.58 8.46
CA MET A 127 -9.19 3.67 7.80
C MET A 127 -8.84 4.81 8.77
N ALA A 128 -9.52 4.90 9.92
CA ALA A 128 -9.25 5.93 10.93
C ALA A 128 -7.80 5.88 11.45
N ILE A 129 -7.16 4.71 11.41
CA ILE A 129 -5.74 4.53 11.75
C ILE A 129 -4.83 5.37 10.83
N TYR A 130 -5.29 5.66 9.61
CA TYR A 130 -4.55 6.44 8.61
C TYR A 130 -5.06 7.89 8.48
N ALA A 131 -5.99 8.32 9.35
CA ALA A 131 -6.54 9.68 9.32
C ALA A 131 -5.47 10.78 9.51
N TRP A 132 -4.38 10.47 10.20
CA TRP A 132 -3.23 11.37 10.37
C TRP A 132 -2.50 11.67 9.06
N ALA A 133 -2.49 10.74 8.11
CA ALA A 133 -1.78 10.85 6.85
C ALA A 133 -2.69 11.20 5.67
N LEU A 134 -3.97 10.80 5.73
CA LEU A 134 -4.97 11.17 4.73
C LEU A 134 -5.56 12.57 4.96
N GLY A 135 -5.24 13.20 6.10
CA GLY A 135 -5.93 14.39 6.59
C GLY A 135 -7.33 14.00 7.06
N ARG A 136 -7.81 14.59 8.16
CA ARG A 136 -9.19 14.40 8.61
C ARG A 136 -10.15 14.65 7.43
N MET A 137 -10.73 13.59 6.88
CA MET A 137 -11.94 13.71 6.07
C MET A 137 -13.08 13.94 7.06
N GLY A 138 -13.24 15.20 7.46
CA GLY A 138 -14.48 15.76 7.99
C GLY A 138 -15.25 16.39 6.85
#